data_AF-A0A529SMC3-F1
#
_entry.id   AF-A0A529SMC3-F1
#
_cell.length_a   1.000
_cell.length_b   1.000
_cell.length_c   1.000
_cell.angle_alpha   90.00
_cell.angle_beta   90.00
_cell.angle_gamma   90.00
#
_symmetry.space_group_name_H-M   'P 1'
#
loop_
_entity.id
_entity.type
_entity.pdbx_description
1 polymer ?
#
loop_
_entity_poly.entity_id
_entity_poly.type
_entity_poly.pdbx_seq_one_letter_code
_entity_poly.pdbx_strand_id
1 'polypeptide(L)' 'LGLAIAKEIIERYGGSITLENRPGGGLLQTVVFATA' A
#
# COMPACT_ATOMS: atom_id res chain seq x y z
N LEU A 1 -11.12 1.09 7.76
CA LEU A 1 -10.54 2.34 8.31
C LEU A 1 -9.02 2.30 8.33
N GLY A 2 -8.37 1.33 8.98
CA GLY A 2 -6.90 1.28 9.07
C GLY A 2 -6.16 1.32 7.72
N LEU A 3 -6.67 0.63 6.70
CA LEU A 3 -6.06 0.65 5.36
C LEU A 3 -6.19 2.00 4.64
N ALA A 4 -7.29 2.71 4.88
CA ALA A 4 -7.46 4.06 4.32
C ALA A 4 -6.48 5.05 4.97
N ILE A 5 -6.28 4.93 6.29
CA ILE A 5 -5.27 5.71 7.03
C ILE A 5 -3.86 5.38 6.52
N ALA A 6 -3.54 4.09 6.36
CA ALA A 6 -2.24 3.67 5.84
C ALA A 6 -1.98 4.22 4.43
N LYS A 7 -2.98 4.15 3.54
CA LYS A 7 -2.92 4.73 2.19
C LYS A 7 -2.64 6.23 2.25
N GLU A 8 -3.39 6.97 3.07
CA GLU A 8 -3.22 8.42 3.23
C GLU A 8 -1.80 8.76 3.71
N ILE A 9 -1.29 8.05 4.73
CA ILE A 9 0.07 8.28 5.25
C ILE A 9 1.11 8.00 4.16
N ILE A 10 1.04 6.85 3.49
CA ILE A 10 2.02 6.44 2.47
C ILE A 10 2.05 7.46 1.32
N GLU A 11 0.88 7.84 0.80
CA GLU A 11 0.76 8.82 -0.29
C GLU A 11 1.26 10.21 0.13
N ARG A 12 1.02 10.62 1.39
CA ARG A 12 1.49 11.90 1.93
C ARG A 12 3.02 12.00 2.03
N TYR A 13 3.72 10.89 2.20
CA TYR A 13 5.19 10.83 2.23
C TYR A 13 5.81 10.44 0.87
N GLY A 14 5.05 10.59 -0.23
CA GLY A 14 5.56 10.35 -1.59
C GLY A 14 5.69 8.88 -1.96
N GLY A 15 5.09 7.98 -1.16
CA GLY A 15 4.97 6.57 -1.49
C GLY A 15 3.69 6.25 -2.25
N SER A 16 3.54 4.99 -2.64
CA SER A 16 2.29 4.43 -3.17
C SER A 16 2.03 3.06 -2.55
N ILE A 17 0.76 2.66 -2.49
CA ILE A 17 0.34 1.33 -2.06
C ILE A 17 -0.62 0.74 -3.08
N THR A 18 -0.36 -0.48 -3.52
CA THR A 18 -1.29 -1.29 -4.34
C THR A 18 -1.81 -2.47 -3.53
N LEU A 19 -3.03 -2.91 -3.86
CA LEU A 19 -3.74 -3.98 -3.17
C LEU A 19 -4.25 -4.96 -4.21
N GLU A 20 -3.97 -6.24 -4.01
CA GLU A 20 -4.40 -7.30 -4.91
C GLU A 20 -4.79 -8.56 -4.15
N ASN A 21 -5.70 -9.34 -4.72
CA ASN A 21 -6.01 -10.66 -4.20
C ASN A 21 -4.82 -11.58 -4.50
N ARG A 22 -4.22 -12.14 -3.45
CA ARG A 22 -3.09 -13.05 -3.63
C ARG A 22 -3.55 -14.37 -4.24
N PRO A 23 -2.77 -14.99 -5.15
CA PRO A 23 -3.01 -16.37 -5.56
C PRO A 23 -3.08 -17.30 -4.34
N GLY A 24 -4.15 -18.11 -4.25
CA GLY A 24 -4.42 -18.96 -3.08
C GLY A 24 -5.13 -18.25 -1.92
N GLY A 25 -5.61 -17.02 -2.14
CA GLY A 25 -6.44 -16.28 -1.18
C GLY A 25 -5.65 -15.36 -0.24
N GLY A 26 -6.38 -14.40 0.33
CA GLY A 26 -5.82 -13.33 1.14
C GLY A 26 -5.43 -12.10 0.31
N LEU A 27 -4.71 -11.19 0.96
CA LEU A 27 -4.38 -9.87 0.45
C LEU A 27 -2.86 -9.73 0.26
N LEU A 28 -2.44 -9.32 -0.92
CA LEU A 28 -1.08 -8.85 -1.17
C LEU A 28 -1.11 -7.32 -1.25
N GLN A 29 -0.18 -6.67 -0.56
CA GLN A 29 -0.04 -5.22 -0.52
C GLN A 29 1.38 -4.86 -0.91
N THR A 30 1.56 -4.04 -1.93
CA THR A 30 2.90 -3.61 -2.37
C THR A 30 3.05 -2.13 -2.06
N VAL A 31 4.10 -1.77 -1.33
CA VAL A 31 4.41 -0.39 -0.97
C VAL A 31 5.71 0.02 -1.65
N VAL A 32 5.70 1.17 -2.33
CA VAL A 32 6.87 1.71 -3.04
C VAL A 32 7.14 3.13 -2.56
N PHE A 33 8.40 3.43 -2.27
CA PHE A 33 8.91 4.79 -2.04
C PHE A 33 10.00 5.09 -3.07
N ALA A 34 10.06 6.33 -3.55
CA ALA A 34 11.20 6.78 -4.34
C ALA A 34 12.47 6.78 -3.46
N THR A 35 13.55 6.21 -3.96
CA THR A 35 14.87 6.35 -3.33
C THR A 35 15.36 7.78 -3.50
N ALA A 36 15.87 8.37 -2.41
CA ALA A 36 16.52 9.69 -2.40
C ALA A 36 17.81 9.70 -3.22
#